data_AF-A0A7V4GCV6-F1
#
_entry.id   AF-A0A7V4GCV6-F1
#
_cell.length_a   1.000
_cell.length_b   1.000
_cell.length_c   1.000
_cell.angle_alpha   90.00
_cell.angle_beta   90.00
_cell.angle_gamma   90.00
#
_symmetry.space_group_name_H-M   'P 1'
#
loop_
_entity.id
_entity.type
_entity.pdbx_description
1 polymer ?
#
loop_
_entity_poly.entity_id
_entity_poly.type
_entity_poly.pdbx_seq_one_letter_code
_entity_poly.pdbx_strand_id
1 'polypeptide(L)'
;MDIEDREGRRGSRIGAALVAAALGLGCGPAAPAPPPLNLDFYFAPREAPPPQARGCRDEAECRAGCEAGDAGACSDLGAILYDLGRVAEAGTALAAACDGGDQVGCRNLGILLEESGREAEAEAPYRRACDAGDAIGCGGLGVVLYRAGREAEALSPLRMACELGDAVACRDWGLLAERGGAPADARDAYERACRDGEVSGCGRLGMLLHAAGRAGEAEPLLRQGCDGDDRPSCAYLGLVLYESGRAGEAFEPWRRACQAGDPAACNSQGVLLQRDGRMSEAEAAFRAACDGGDELGCRNLEGLRRGPPASRDAEPQAARTIAFDDEAGLRGACDGGEPRACAGWAVLLHGRGRDAEAEVPARKACAADDAAGCVALGAVLRGLGREAEAEAPWGRACDRGDLVGCRNLGILLHRAARDAEAETPCRRACEGGDAAGCTTLGGVLRALGREDEVVRVLRLGCDGGDRAGCRDLAVVLDEAGDARGAAAARRRACELGDAGSCASR
;
A
#
# COMPACT_ATOMS: atom_id res chain seq x y z
N MET A 1 16.31 22.11 -27.40
CA MET A 1 15.14 22.82 -26.87
C MET A 1 13.91 22.06 -27.32
N ASP A 2 13.29 21.18 -26.55
CA ASP A 2 13.39 20.92 -25.12
C ASP A 2 13.06 19.44 -24.88
N ILE A 3 13.92 18.76 -24.12
CA ILE A 3 13.77 17.38 -23.65
C ILE A 3 13.80 17.46 -22.12
N GLU A 4 12.82 18.14 -21.53
CA GLU A 4 12.68 18.27 -20.07
C GLU A 4 11.19 18.33 -19.69
N ASP A 5 10.44 17.25 -19.91
CA ASP A 5 9.09 17.13 -19.31
C ASP A 5 8.55 15.70 -19.17
N ARG A 6 9.40 14.72 -18.81
CA ARG A 6 8.97 13.33 -18.61
C ARG A 6 9.34 12.67 -17.27
N GLU A 7 9.99 13.37 -16.36
CA GLU A 7 10.42 12.78 -15.07
C GLU A 7 9.42 12.98 -13.92
N GLY A 8 8.46 13.91 -14.01
CA GLY A 8 7.50 14.19 -12.92
C GLY A 8 6.30 13.24 -12.78
N ARG A 9 6.27 12.08 -13.46
CA ARG A 9 5.09 11.17 -13.48
C ARG A 9 5.37 9.72 -13.02
N ARG A 10 6.47 9.49 -12.29
CA ARG A 10 6.91 8.12 -11.92
C ARG A 10 6.72 7.72 -10.46
N GLY A 11 6.24 8.61 -9.59
CA GLY A 11 5.81 8.26 -8.24
C GLY A 11 4.34 7.84 -8.20
N SER A 12 4.00 6.78 -7.46
CA SER A 12 2.64 6.36 -7.11
C SER A 12 1.84 5.55 -8.13
N ARG A 13 2.20 4.26 -8.29
CA ARG A 13 1.22 3.21 -8.66
C ARG A 13 0.65 2.48 -7.45
N ILE A 14 1.45 2.30 -6.40
CA ILE A 14 1.01 1.64 -5.15
C ILE A 14 0.05 2.54 -4.36
N GLY A 15 0.37 3.83 -4.22
CA GLY A 15 -0.49 4.78 -3.53
C GLY A 15 -1.82 5.05 -4.25
N ALA A 16 -1.83 5.02 -5.59
CA ALA A 16 -3.06 5.16 -6.38
C ALA A 16 -3.99 3.93 -6.24
N ALA A 17 -3.43 2.72 -6.17
CA ALA A 17 -4.21 1.49 -5.96
C ALA A 17 -4.89 1.45 -4.58
N LEU A 18 -4.19 1.90 -3.52
CA LEU A 18 -4.74 2.01 -2.17
C LEU A 18 -5.86 3.06 -2.05
N VAL A 19 -5.75 4.18 -2.78
CA VAL A 19 -6.80 5.22 -2.83
C VAL A 19 -8.02 4.72 -3.62
N ALA A 20 -7.84 3.98 -4.72
CA ALA A 20 -8.96 3.39 -5.46
C ALA A 20 -9.72 2.34 -4.64
N ALA A 21 -9.02 1.50 -3.88
CA ALA A 21 -9.62 0.54 -2.94
C ALA A 21 -10.31 1.22 -1.74
N ALA A 22 -9.82 2.39 -1.31
CA ALA A 22 -10.45 3.18 -0.25
C ALA A 22 -11.64 4.04 -0.72
N LEU A 23 -11.79 4.29 -2.03
CA LEU A 23 -12.83 5.14 -2.62
C LEU A 23 -13.96 4.36 -3.33
N GLY A 24 -13.94 3.03 -3.33
CA GLY A 24 -15.05 2.22 -3.87
C GLY A 24 -15.32 2.44 -5.37
N LEU A 25 -14.35 2.93 -6.14
CA LEU A 25 -14.50 3.12 -7.57
C LEU A 25 -14.45 1.76 -8.27
N GLY A 26 -15.63 1.31 -8.73
CA GLY A 26 -15.84 0.04 -9.40
C GLY A 26 -15.08 -0.11 -10.73
N CYS A 27 -13.94 -0.77 -10.65
CA CYS A 27 -13.44 -1.76 -11.60
C CYS A 27 -12.66 -2.74 -10.73
N GLY A 28 -12.97 -4.04 -10.77
CA GLY A 28 -12.22 -5.04 -9.99
C GLY A 28 -10.72 -4.82 -10.23
N PRO A 29 -9.90 -4.60 -9.18
CA PRO A 29 -8.57 -4.10 -9.40
C PRO A 29 -7.80 -5.17 -10.15
N ALA A 30 -7.29 -4.82 -11.33
CA ALA A 30 -6.07 -5.47 -11.80
C ALA A 30 -5.07 -5.32 -10.66
N ALA A 31 -4.51 -6.44 -10.20
CA ALA A 31 -3.54 -6.44 -9.11
C ALA A 31 -2.50 -5.34 -9.38
N PRO A 32 -2.16 -4.52 -8.37
CA PRO A 32 -1.22 -3.41 -8.55
C PRO A 32 0.06 -3.93 -9.19
N ALA A 33 0.44 -3.36 -10.34
CA ALA A 33 1.69 -3.72 -10.99
C ALA A 33 2.86 -3.56 -10.00
N PRO A 34 3.90 -4.42 -10.07
CA PRO A 34 5.09 -4.25 -9.26
C PRO A 34 5.61 -2.81 -9.35
N PRO A 35 6.14 -2.24 -8.25
CA PRO A 35 6.73 -0.91 -8.29
C PRO A 35 7.83 -0.86 -9.37
N PRO A 36 8.01 0.30 -10.03
CA PRO A 36 9.05 0.45 -11.03
C PRO A 36 10.40 0.00 -10.45
N LEU A 37 11.14 -0.77 -11.24
CA LEU A 37 12.46 -1.25 -10.86
C LEU A 37 13.39 -0.04 -10.68
N ASN A 38 13.82 0.21 -9.44
CA ASN A 38 14.94 1.11 -9.18
C ASN A 38 16.24 0.32 -9.44
N LEU A 39 16.58 0.15 -10.71
CA LEU A 39 17.77 -0.63 -11.09
C LEU A 39 19.06 0.02 -10.58
N ASP A 40 19.10 1.35 -10.44
CA ASP A 40 20.27 2.05 -9.91
C ASP A 40 20.55 1.66 -8.45
N PHE A 41 19.52 1.35 -7.66
CA PHE A 41 19.69 0.79 -6.32
C PHE A 41 20.29 -0.63 -6.35
N TYR A 42 19.83 -1.50 -7.26
CA TYR A 42 20.30 -2.88 -7.32
C TYR A 42 21.69 -3.01 -7.95
N PHE A 43 22.00 -2.18 -8.94
CA PHE A 43 23.27 -2.16 -9.67
C PHE A 43 24.23 -1.09 -9.15
N ALA A 44 23.96 -0.46 -8.01
CA ALA A 44 24.90 0.42 -7.33
C ALA A 44 26.24 -0.32 -7.09
N PRO A 45 27.39 0.39 -7.05
CA PRO A 45 28.66 -0.18 -6.63
C PRO A 45 28.47 -0.91 -5.30
N ARG A 46 28.62 -2.24 -5.33
CA ARG A 46 28.61 -3.05 -4.13
C ARG A 46 30.06 -3.21 -3.69
N GLU A 47 30.28 -3.32 -2.38
CA GLU A 47 31.54 -3.86 -1.90
C GLU A 47 31.62 -5.29 -2.40
N ALA A 48 32.41 -5.49 -3.45
CA ALA A 48 32.75 -6.83 -3.90
C ALA A 48 33.55 -7.49 -2.77
N PRO A 49 33.42 -8.82 -2.59
CA PRO A 49 34.28 -9.51 -1.64
C PRO A 49 35.74 -9.21 -2.01
N PRO A 50 36.57 -8.79 -1.05
CA PRO A 50 37.94 -8.43 -1.34
C PRO A 50 38.67 -9.64 -1.95
N PRO A 51 39.69 -9.42 -2.79
CA PRO A 51 40.55 -10.49 -3.28
C PRO A 51 41.02 -11.40 -2.14
N GLN A 52 40.83 -12.72 -2.26
CA GLN A 52 41.21 -13.70 -1.22
C GLN A 52 42.37 -14.56 -1.68
N ALA A 53 43.41 -14.65 -0.85
CA ALA A 53 44.50 -15.61 -1.03
C ALA A 53 44.06 -17.02 -0.61
N ARG A 54 44.52 -18.06 -1.33
CA ARG A 54 44.07 -19.44 -1.15
C ARG A 54 45.19 -20.45 -0.86
N GLY A 55 46.44 -20.16 -1.22
CA GLY A 55 47.54 -21.14 -1.22
C GLY A 55 48.83 -20.69 -0.54
N CYS A 56 49.27 -19.45 -0.73
CA CYS A 56 50.53 -18.97 -0.13
C CYS A 56 50.42 -18.71 1.38
N ARG A 57 51.52 -18.90 2.12
CA ARG A 57 51.58 -18.63 3.57
C ARG A 57 52.05 -17.21 3.91
N ASP A 58 52.87 -16.60 3.07
CA ASP A 58 53.36 -15.24 3.24
C ASP A 58 53.65 -14.55 1.89
N GLU A 59 53.82 -13.22 1.94
CA GLU A 59 54.08 -12.38 0.74
C GLU A 59 55.32 -12.83 -0.03
N ALA A 60 56.39 -13.24 0.67
CA ALA A 60 57.68 -13.53 0.04
C ALA A 60 57.63 -14.82 -0.78
N GLU A 61 57.00 -15.87 -0.25
CA GLU A 61 56.71 -17.12 -0.96
C GLU A 61 55.88 -16.84 -2.22
N CYS A 62 54.83 -16.03 -2.07
CA CYS A 62 53.92 -15.69 -3.15
C CYS A 62 54.57 -14.83 -4.25
N ARG A 63 55.43 -13.89 -3.85
CA ARG A 63 56.22 -13.07 -4.77
C ARG A 63 57.16 -13.90 -5.61
N ALA A 64 57.91 -14.81 -4.98
CA ALA A 64 58.81 -15.71 -5.70
C ALA A 64 58.06 -16.64 -6.68
N GLY A 65 56.91 -17.18 -6.27
CA GLY A 65 56.05 -18.01 -7.14
C GLY A 65 55.52 -17.23 -8.33
N CYS A 66 55.04 -16.00 -8.10
CA CYS A 66 54.55 -15.14 -9.17
C CYS A 66 55.65 -14.76 -10.17
N GLU A 67 56.85 -14.41 -9.68
CA GLU A 67 58.02 -14.13 -10.52
C GLU A 67 58.47 -15.35 -11.34
N ALA A 68 58.19 -16.56 -10.86
CA ALA A 68 58.43 -17.81 -11.58
C ALA A 68 57.32 -18.14 -12.62
N GLY A 69 56.29 -17.30 -12.74
CA GLY A 69 55.19 -17.46 -13.69
C GLY A 69 54.02 -18.33 -13.21
N ASP A 70 53.96 -18.64 -11.91
CA ASP A 70 52.79 -19.33 -11.34
C ASP A 70 51.62 -18.33 -11.18
N ALA A 71 50.60 -18.51 -12.02
CA ALA A 71 49.43 -17.65 -12.06
C ALA A 71 48.61 -17.67 -10.75
N GLY A 72 48.57 -18.81 -10.05
CA GLY A 72 47.89 -18.94 -8.76
C GLY A 72 48.65 -18.19 -7.66
N ALA A 73 49.98 -18.29 -7.64
CA ALA A 73 50.82 -17.50 -6.74
C ALA A 73 50.70 -15.99 -7.01
N CYS A 74 50.60 -15.58 -8.28
CA CYS A 74 50.31 -14.18 -8.62
C CYS A 74 48.95 -13.70 -8.10
N SER A 75 47.92 -14.55 -8.16
CA SER A 75 46.59 -14.21 -7.63
C SER A 75 46.62 -14.03 -6.11
N ASP A 76 47.25 -14.95 -5.39
CA ASP A 76 47.40 -14.90 -3.94
C ASP A 76 48.26 -13.70 -3.50
N LEU A 77 49.34 -13.41 -4.22
CA LEU A 77 50.16 -12.21 -3.98
C LEU A 77 49.34 -10.94 -4.17
N GLY A 78 48.53 -10.89 -5.22
CA GLY A 78 47.62 -9.78 -5.49
C GLY A 78 46.64 -9.52 -4.35
N ALA A 79 46.07 -10.59 -3.78
CA ALA A 79 45.18 -10.50 -2.62
C ALA A 79 45.91 -9.99 -1.36
N ILE A 80 47.09 -10.54 -1.04
CA ILE A 80 47.89 -10.08 0.11
C ILE A 80 48.26 -8.60 -0.03
N LEU A 81 48.68 -8.17 -1.22
CA LEU A 81 49.04 -6.77 -1.48
C LEU A 81 47.84 -5.83 -1.38
N TYR A 82 46.65 -6.29 -1.77
CA TYR A 82 45.41 -5.56 -1.58
C TYR A 82 45.12 -5.32 -0.10
N ASP A 83 45.19 -6.37 0.73
CA ASP A 83 44.97 -6.27 2.19
C ASP A 83 45.97 -5.33 2.87
N LEU A 84 47.20 -5.23 2.33
CA LEU A 84 48.23 -4.30 2.79
C LEU A 84 48.04 -2.86 2.27
N GLY A 85 47.01 -2.58 1.47
CA GLY A 85 46.75 -1.28 0.87
C GLY A 85 47.68 -0.91 -0.29
N ARG A 86 48.46 -1.86 -0.82
CA ARG A 86 49.42 -1.68 -1.94
C ARG A 86 48.73 -1.90 -3.28
N VAL A 87 47.67 -1.13 -3.54
CA VAL A 87 46.72 -1.30 -4.66
C VAL A 87 47.40 -1.40 -6.04
N ALA A 88 48.42 -0.58 -6.32
CA ALA A 88 49.12 -0.61 -7.60
C ALA A 88 49.92 -1.90 -7.82
N GLU A 89 50.57 -2.41 -6.78
CA GLU A 89 51.31 -3.67 -6.85
C GLU A 89 50.34 -4.86 -6.91
N ALA A 90 49.24 -4.79 -6.16
CA ALA A 90 48.16 -5.76 -6.24
C ALA A 90 47.63 -5.89 -7.67
N GLY A 91 47.34 -4.76 -8.33
CA GLY A 91 46.88 -4.76 -9.72
C GLY A 91 47.89 -5.37 -10.70
N THR A 92 49.18 -5.16 -10.48
CA THR A 92 50.24 -5.76 -11.31
C THR A 92 50.28 -7.28 -11.15
N ALA A 93 50.22 -7.77 -9.90
CA ALA A 93 50.20 -9.20 -9.61
C ALA A 93 48.92 -9.88 -10.14
N LEU A 94 47.76 -9.26 -9.95
CA LEU A 94 46.48 -9.77 -10.46
C LEU A 94 46.42 -9.76 -12.00
N ALA A 95 47.03 -8.77 -12.66
CA ALA A 95 47.19 -8.78 -14.12
C ALA A 95 48.04 -9.95 -14.60
N ALA A 96 49.19 -10.21 -13.95
CA ALA A 96 50.02 -11.36 -14.28
C ALA A 96 49.27 -12.70 -14.06
N ALA A 97 48.50 -12.81 -12.98
CA ALA A 97 47.65 -13.97 -12.72
C ALA A 97 46.60 -14.17 -13.83
N CYS A 98 45.89 -13.10 -14.18
CA CYS A 98 44.86 -13.14 -15.21
C CYS A 98 45.47 -13.49 -16.58
N ASP A 99 46.59 -12.87 -16.95
CA ASP A 99 47.35 -13.16 -18.17
C ASP A 99 47.82 -14.61 -18.23
N GLY A 100 48.21 -15.19 -17.09
CA GLY A 100 48.51 -16.61 -16.92
C GLY A 100 47.32 -17.56 -16.98
N GLY A 101 46.10 -17.05 -17.18
CA GLY A 101 44.88 -17.85 -17.31
C GLY A 101 44.21 -18.21 -15.98
N ASP A 102 44.65 -17.64 -14.86
CA ASP A 102 44.00 -17.86 -13.58
C ASP A 102 42.69 -17.05 -13.49
N GLN A 103 41.56 -17.77 -13.47
CA GLN A 103 40.23 -17.16 -13.43
C GLN A 103 40.00 -16.36 -12.14
N VAL A 104 40.64 -16.76 -11.03
CA VAL A 104 40.55 -16.05 -9.74
C VAL A 104 41.25 -14.70 -9.82
N GLY A 105 42.45 -14.66 -10.37
CA GLY A 105 43.21 -13.45 -10.67
C GLY A 105 42.45 -12.52 -11.59
N CYS A 106 41.81 -13.06 -12.64
CA CYS A 106 40.97 -12.27 -13.54
C CYS A 106 39.77 -11.61 -12.84
N ARG A 107 38.99 -12.35 -12.03
CA ARG A 107 37.88 -11.73 -11.30
C ARG A 107 38.37 -10.72 -10.27
N ASN A 108 39.45 -11.01 -9.56
CA ASN A 108 39.99 -10.13 -8.52
C ASN A 108 40.56 -8.84 -9.14
N LEU A 109 41.16 -8.92 -10.33
CA LEU A 109 41.58 -7.75 -11.10
C LEU A 109 40.37 -6.88 -11.50
N GLY A 110 39.28 -7.51 -11.95
CA GLY A 110 38.02 -6.81 -12.25
C GLY A 110 37.50 -6.04 -11.05
N ILE A 111 37.44 -6.68 -9.89
CA ILE A 111 37.02 -6.09 -8.61
C ILE A 111 37.90 -4.88 -8.24
N LEU A 112 39.22 -5.05 -8.28
CA LEU A 112 40.18 -3.99 -7.97
C LEU A 112 39.98 -2.76 -8.86
N LEU A 113 39.71 -2.99 -10.16
CA LEU A 113 39.49 -1.93 -11.13
C LEU A 113 38.17 -1.19 -10.89
N GLU A 114 37.09 -1.91 -10.55
CA GLU A 114 35.81 -1.32 -10.15
C GLU A 114 35.97 -0.41 -8.92
N GLU A 115 36.61 -0.91 -7.86
CA GLU A 115 36.87 -0.14 -6.64
C GLU A 115 37.76 1.09 -6.87
N SER A 116 38.66 0.99 -7.85
CA SER A 116 39.52 2.10 -8.27
C SER A 116 38.81 3.11 -9.18
N GLY A 117 37.51 2.93 -9.47
CA GLY A 117 36.74 3.78 -10.38
C GLY A 117 37.09 3.60 -11.86
N ARG A 118 37.80 2.53 -12.21
CA ARG A 118 38.26 2.19 -13.57
C ARG A 118 37.36 1.13 -14.21
N GLU A 119 36.04 1.33 -14.13
CA GLU A 119 35.02 0.35 -14.56
C GLU A 119 35.20 -0.11 -16.01
N ALA A 120 35.56 0.80 -16.93
CA ALA A 120 35.78 0.47 -18.34
C ALA A 120 36.92 -0.54 -18.55
N GLU A 121 37.92 -0.56 -17.67
CA GLU A 121 39.04 -1.48 -17.73
C GLU A 121 38.71 -2.82 -17.08
N ALA A 122 37.72 -2.88 -16.19
CA ALA A 122 37.28 -4.09 -15.51
C ALA A 122 36.56 -5.10 -16.43
N GLU A 123 36.01 -4.62 -17.56
CA GLU A 123 35.27 -5.45 -18.51
C GLU A 123 36.10 -6.62 -19.07
N ALA A 124 37.35 -6.37 -19.48
CA ALA A 124 38.18 -7.40 -20.10
C ALA A 124 38.60 -8.51 -19.11
N PRO A 125 39.08 -8.20 -17.89
CA PRO A 125 39.32 -9.21 -16.85
C PRO A 125 38.06 -10.00 -16.48
N TYR A 126 36.92 -9.34 -16.27
CA TYR A 126 35.67 -10.04 -15.97
C TYR A 126 35.21 -10.96 -17.10
N ARG A 127 35.38 -10.53 -18.36
CA ARG A 127 35.09 -11.39 -19.52
C ARG A 127 35.95 -12.64 -19.53
N ARG A 128 37.25 -12.54 -19.27
CA ARG A 128 38.14 -13.71 -19.19
C ARG A 128 37.76 -14.65 -18.05
N ALA A 129 37.43 -14.10 -16.88
CA ALA A 129 36.95 -14.91 -15.76
C ALA A 129 35.63 -15.62 -16.10
N CYS A 130 34.70 -14.91 -16.76
CA CYS A 130 33.42 -15.44 -17.14
C CYS A 130 33.52 -16.53 -18.23
N ASP A 131 34.36 -16.32 -19.25
CA ASP A 131 34.65 -17.31 -20.29
C ASP A 131 35.29 -18.59 -19.71
N ALA A 132 35.98 -18.48 -18.58
CA ALA A 132 36.53 -19.61 -17.82
C ALA A 132 35.51 -20.30 -16.88
N GLY A 133 34.28 -19.78 -16.77
CA GLY A 133 33.22 -20.34 -15.94
C GLY A 133 33.22 -19.86 -14.49
N ASP A 134 33.86 -18.73 -14.18
CA ASP A 134 33.81 -18.12 -12.85
C ASP A 134 32.49 -17.33 -12.67
N ALA A 135 31.66 -17.76 -11.72
CA ALA A 135 30.34 -17.19 -11.49
C ALA A 135 30.39 -15.70 -11.11
N ILE A 136 31.33 -15.32 -10.24
CA ILE A 136 31.53 -13.94 -9.78
C ILE A 136 32.02 -13.07 -10.94
N GLY A 137 32.94 -13.60 -11.75
CA GLY A 137 33.42 -12.94 -12.96
C GLY A 137 32.30 -12.66 -13.97
N CYS A 138 31.38 -13.60 -14.14
CA CYS A 138 30.19 -13.39 -14.97
C CYS A 138 29.21 -12.37 -14.40
N GLY A 139 28.97 -12.39 -13.08
CA GLY A 139 28.16 -11.40 -12.38
C GLY A 139 28.74 -9.99 -12.56
N GLY A 140 30.04 -9.84 -12.29
CA GLY A 140 30.79 -8.59 -12.47
C GLY A 140 30.74 -8.09 -13.91
N LEU A 141 30.94 -8.98 -14.90
CA LEU A 141 30.80 -8.61 -16.33
C LEU A 141 29.39 -8.05 -16.62
N GLY A 142 28.36 -8.72 -16.12
CA GLY A 142 26.97 -8.28 -16.29
C GLY A 142 26.72 -6.88 -15.70
N VAL A 143 27.21 -6.63 -14.49
CA VAL A 143 27.06 -5.34 -13.81
C VAL A 143 27.79 -4.22 -14.55
N VAL A 144 29.05 -4.40 -14.96
CA VAL A 144 29.79 -3.35 -15.68
C VAL A 144 29.19 -3.06 -17.05
N LEU A 145 28.68 -4.08 -17.75
CA LEU A 145 27.96 -3.89 -19.02
C LEU A 145 26.67 -3.10 -18.82
N TYR A 146 25.90 -3.38 -17.76
CA TYR A 146 24.71 -2.63 -17.42
C TYR A 146 25.04 -1.15 -17.14
N ARG A 147 26.05 -0.86 -16.31
CA ARG A 147 26.48 0.52 -15.99
C ARG A 147 27.01 1.27 -17.22
N ALA A 148 27.61 0.55 -18.17
CA ALA A 148 28.00 1.11 -19.47
C ALA A 148 26.81 1.37 -20.42
N GLY A 149 25.57 1.12 -19.99
CA GLY A 149 24.35 1.28 -20.80
C GLY A 149 24.12 0.15 -21.82
N ARG A 150 24.88 -0.95 -21.73
CA ARG A 150 24.83 -2.10 -22.64
C ARG A 150 23.92 -3.20 -22.07
N GLU A 151 22.69 -2.84 -21.70
CA GLU A 151 21.73 -3.74 -21.02
C GLU A 151 21.53 -5.08 -21.74
N ALA A 152 21.43 -5.07 -23.07
CA ALA A 152 21.23 -6.28 -23.87
C ALA A 152 22.41 -7.26 -23.77
N GLU A 153 23.64 -6.75 -23.67
CA GLU A 153 24.85 -7.57 -23.54
C GLU A 153 25.04 -8.09 -22.11
N ALA A 154 24.49 -7.40 -21.11
CA ALA A 154 24.55 -7.81 -19.70
C ALA A 154 23.71 -9.06 -19.40
N LEU A 155 22.65 -9.34 -20.17
CA LEU A 155 21.74 -10.46 -19.93
C LEU A 155 22.44 -11.83 -19.96
N SER A 156 23.33 -12.06 -20.92
CA SER A 156 23.98 -13.38 -21.08
C SER A 156 24.96 -13.69 -19.95
N PRO A 157 25.88 -12.78 -19.56
CA PRO A 157 26.74 -13.00 -18.40
C PRO A 157 25.97 -13.17 -17.08
N LEU A 158 24.94 -12.36 -16.81
CA LEU A 158 24.14 -12.49 -15.58
C LEU A 158 23.40 -13.83 -15.53
N ARG A 159 22.85 -14.27 -16.67
CA ARG A 159 22.23 -15.60 -16.77
C ARG A 159 23.25 -16.71 -16.49
N MET A 160 24.44 -16.63 -17.06
CA MET A 160 25.48 -17.65 -16.85
C MET A 160 25.94 -17.69 -15.39
N ALA A 161 26.14 -16.53 -14.75
CA ALA A 161 26.42 -16.45 -13.32
C ALA A 161 25.32 -17.09 -12.47
N CYS A 162 24.06 -16.83 -12.80
CA CYS A 162 22.91 -17.46 -12.15
C CYS A 162 22.89 -18.99 -12.33
N GLU A 163 23.16 -19.48 -13.54
CA GLU A 163 23.25 -20.92 -13.81
C GLU A 163 24.42 -21.60 -13.08
N LEU A 164 25.47 -20.84 -12.76
CA LEU A 164 26.60 -21.26 -11.93
C LEU A 164 26.36 -21.15 -10.41
N GLY A 165 25.16 -20.71 -9.99
CA GLY A 165 24.74 -20.67 -8.59
C GLY A 165 24.94 -19.32 -7.87
N ASP A 166 25.24 -18.25 -8.60
CA ASP A 166 25.27 -16.91 -8.02
C ASP A 166 23.82 -16.38 -7.85
N ALA A 167 23.31 -16.47 -6.62
CA ALA A 167 21.96 -16.04 -6.26
C ALA A 167 21.75 -14.52 -6.49
N VAL A 168 22.80 -13.72 -6.30
CA VAL A 168 22.78 -12.27 -6.52
C VAL A 168 22.61 -11.98 -8.01
N ALA A 169 23.36 -12.70 -8.87
CA ALA A 169 23.26 -12.58 -10.32
C ALA A 169 21.93 -13.12 -10.85
N CYS A 170 21.32 -14.13 -10.22
CA CYS A 170 19.96 -14.55 -10.54
C CYS A 170 18.94 -13.41 -10.35
N ARG A 171 19.04 -12.66 -9.24
CA ARG A 171 18.16 -11.51 -9.01
C ARG A 171 18.41 -10.40 -10.02
N ASP A 172 19.66 -10.13 -10.37
CA ASP A 172 20.03 -9.09 -11.34
C ASP A 172 19.62 -9.45 -12.78
N TRP A 173 19.76 -10.73 -13.18
CA TRP A 173 19.21 -11.26 -14.44
C TRP A 173 17.69 -11.11 -14.49
N GLY A 174 17.00 -11.47 -13.39
CA GLY A 174 15.54 -11.35 -13.31
C GLY A 174 15.05 -9.92 -13.49
N LEU A 175 15.75 -8.95 -12.89
CA LEU A 175 15.44 -7.53 -13.01
C LEU A 175 15.57 -7.02 -14.46
N LEU A 176 16.65 -7.39 -15.16
CA LEU A 176 16.84 -7.01 -16.56
C LEU A 176 15.86 -7.72 -17.49
N ALA A 177 15.56 -9.00 -17.23
CA ALA A 177 14.57 -9.76 -17.98
C ALA A 177 13.16 -9.15 -17.83
N GLU A 178 12.77 -8.75 -16.62
CA GLU A 178 11.49 -8.10 -16.34
C GLU A 178 11.37 -6.76 -17.09
N ARG A 179 12.43 -5.91 -17.02
CA ARG A 179 12.49 -4.65 -17.76
C ARG A 179 12.45 -4.84 -19.29
N GLY A 180 13.11 -5.90 -19.77
CA GLY A 180 13.14 -6.29 -21.19
C GLY A 180 11.84 -6.92 -21.68
N GLY A 181 10.84 -7.14 -20.82
CA GLY A 181 9.57 -7.73 -21.20
C GLY A 181 9.64 -9.25 -21.40
N ALA A 182 10.55 -9.94 -20.71
CA ALA A 182 10.71 -11.39 -20.71
C ALA A 182 10.25 -12.01 -19.36
N PRO A 183 8.92 -12.06 -19.09
CA PRO A 183 8.40 -12.46 -17.78
C PRO A 183 8.66 -13.94 -17.42
N ALA A 184 8.84 -14.82 -18.41
CA ALA A 184 9.19 -16.21 -18.17
C ALA A 184 10.63 -16.34 -17.62
N ASP A 185 11.57 -15.65 -18.25
CA ASP A 185 12.97 -15.60 -17.82
C ASP A 185 13.08 -14.90 -16.46
N ALA A 186 12.38 -13.78 -16.26
CA ALA A 186 12.34 -13.09 -14.98
C ALA A 186 11.84 -14.00 -13.84
N ARG A 187 10.80 -14.79 -14.11
CA ARG A 187 10.26 -15.75 -13.15
C ARG A 187 11.27 -16.85 -12.82
N ASP A 188 11.91 -17.49 -13.81
CA ASP A 188 12.93 -18.53 -13.56
C ASP A 188 14.09 -17.98 -12.73
N ALA A 189 14.55 -16.77 -13.09
CA ALA A 189 15.61 -16.06 -12.39
C ALA A 189 15.26 -15.81 -10.91
N TYR A 190 14.08 -15.26 -10.63
CA TYR A 190 13.65 -14.98 -9.26
C TYR A 190 13.34 -16.26 -8.46
N GLU A 191 12.83 -17.32 -9.09
CA GLU A 191 12.67 -18.63 -8.45
C GLU A 191 14.01 -19.22 -7.99
N ARG A 192 15.06 -19.10 -8.81
CA ARG A 192 16.42 -19.52 -8.44
C ARG A 192 17.00 -18.65 -7.33
N ALA A 193 16.95 -17.33 -7.49
CA ALA A 193 17.43 -16.38 -6.49
C ALA A 193 16.79 -16.66 -5.11
N CYS A 194 15.46 -16.82 -5.07
CA CYS A 194 14.76 -17.10 -3.82
C CYS A 194 15.14 -18.45 -3.21
N ARG A 195 15.28 -19.50 -4.04
CA ARG A 195 15.71 -20.84 -3.59
C ARG A 195 17.10 -20.81 -2.96
N ASP A 196 17.99 -20.00 -3.53
CA ASP A 196 19.40 -19.93 -3.13
C ASP A 196 19.64 -18.87 -2.03
N GLY A 197 18.57 -18.33 -1.44
CA GLY A 197 18.63 -17.48 -0.24
C GLY A 197 18.67 -15.98 -0.51
N GLU A 198 18.60 -15.55 -1.76
CA GLU A 198 18.50 -14.14 -2.11
C GLU A 198 17.08 -13.61 -1.88
N VAL A 199 16.87 -13.00 -0.71
CA VAL A 199 15.55 -12.59 -0.19
C VAL A 199 14.83 -11.57 -1.09
N SER A 200 15.58 -10.71 -1.79
CA SER A 200 14.99 -9.77 -2.75
C SER A 200 14.42 -10.49 -3.99
N GLY A 201 14.96 -11.67 -4.33
CA GLY A 201 14.41 -12.57 -5.35
C GLY A 201 13.04 -13.13 -4.95
N CYS A 202 12.86 -13.51 -3.68
CA CYS A 202 11.56 -13.96 -3.16
C CYS A 202 10.49 -12.87 -3.28
N GLY A 203 10.85 -11.63 -2.90
CA GLY A 203 9.99 -10.47 -3.03
C GLY A 203 9.51 -10.23 -4.46
N ARG A 204 10.44 -10.20 -5.40
CA ARG A 204 10.16 -9.98 -6.82
C ARG A 204 9.30 -11.09 -7.41
N LEU A 205 9.57 -12.36 -7.09
CA LEU A 205 8.73 -13.47 -7.48
C LEU A 205 7.31 -13.33 -6.93
N GLY A 206 7.17 -12.98 -5.65
CA GLY A 206 5.88 -12.73 -5.01
C GLY A 206 5.07 -11.64 -5.71
N MET A 207 5.70 -10.53 -6.08
CA MET A 207 5.03 -9.45 -6.83
C MET A 207 4.58 -9.90 -8.23
N LEU A 208 5.41 -10.68 -8.95
CA LEU A 208 5.03 -11.23 -10.26
C LEU A 208 3.84 -12.19 -10.15
N LEU A 209 3.83 -13.06 -9.13
CA LEU A 209 2.71 -13.97 -8.88
C LEU A 209 1.44 -13.22 -8.51
N HIS A 210 1.55 -12.17 -7.69
CA HIS A 210 0.41 -11.33 -7.34
C HIS A 210 -0.18 -10.63 -8.57
N ALA A 211 0.66 -10.03 -9.41
CA ALA A 211 0.25 -9.41 -10.66
C ALA A 211 -0.44 -10.41 -11.62
N ALA A 212 -0.07 -11.69 -11.55
CA ALA A 212 -0.71 -12.78 -12.29
C ALA A 212 -1.98 -13.34 -11.62
N GLY A 213 -2.48 -12.73 -10.54
CA GLY A 213 -3.68 -13.15 -9.81
C GLY A 213 -3.47 -14.34 -8.86
N ARG A 214 -2.23 -14.75 -8.61
CA ARG A 214 -1.88 -15.91 -7.76
C ARG A 214 -1.54 -15.45 -6.34
N ALA A 215 -2.46 -14.72 -5.70
CA ALA A 215 -2.22 -14.08 -4.40
C ALA A 215 -1.84 -15.06 -3.27
N GLY A 216 -2.44 -16.26 -3.25
CA GLY A 216 -2.12 -17.28 -2.25
C GLY A 216 -0.69 -17.83 -2.34
N GLU A 217 -0.08 -17.80 -3.53
CA GLU A 217 1.31 -18.20 -3.74
C GLU A 217 2.27 -17.01 -3.55
N ALA A 218 1.80 -15.79 -3.79
CA ALA A 218 2.57 -14.57 -3.59
C ALA A 218 2.85 -14.29 -2.11
N GLU A 219 1.84 -14.42 -1.23
CA GLU A 219 1.96 -14.08 0.19
C GLU A 219 3.14 -14.75 0.93
N PRO A 220 3.35 -16.09 0.85
CA PRO A 220 4.47 -16.71 1.57
C PRO A 220 5.84 -16.22 1.09
N LEU A 221 5.99 -15.93 -0.21
CA LEU A 221 7.23 -15.40 -0.77
C LEU A 221 7.49 -13.95 -0.34
N LEU A 222 6.44 -13.12 -0.34
CA LEU A 222 6.50 -11.75 0.16
C LEU A 222 6.80 -11.71 1.66
N ARG A 223 6.27 -12.66 2.43
CA ARG A 223 6.59 -12.82 3.85
C ARG A 223 8.06 -13.22 4.05
N GLN A 224 8.55 -14.20 3.29
CA GLN A 224 9.96 -14.59 3.33
C GLN A 224 10.89 -13.42 2.98
N GLY A 225 10.58 -12.64 1.94
CA GLY A 225 11.34 -11.44 1.58
C GLY A 225 11.30 -10.39 2.70
N CYS A 226 10.12 -10.13 3.26
CA CYS A 226 9.99 -9.17 4.36
C CYS A 226 10.72 -9.62 5.63
N ASP A 227 10.69 -10.90 5.97
CA ASP A 227 11.42 -11.46 7.11
C ASP A 227 12.93 -11.36 6.94
N GLY A 228 13.42 -11.34 5.70
CA GLY A 228 14.80 -11.00 5.33
C GLY A 228 15.10 -9.49 5.27
N ASP A 229 14.23 -8.64 5.82
CA ASP A 229 14.34 -7.17 5.81
C ASP A 229 14.38 -6.53 4.41
N ASP A 230 13.91 -7.24 3.36
CA ASP A 230 13.71 -6.64 2.04
C ASP A 230 12.56 -5.63 2.11
N ARG A 231 12.92 -4.34 2.17
CA ARG A 231 11.99 -3.22 2.29
C ARG A 231 10.86 -3.25 1.24
N PRO A 232 11.11 -3.47 -0.08
CA PRO A 232 10.05 -3.63 -1.07
C PRO A 232 9.09 -4.79 -0.77
N SER A 233 9.60 -5.94 -0.32
CA SER A 233 8.78 -7.08 0.07
C SER A 233 7.85 -6.75 1.24
N CYS A 234 8.36 -6.07 2.27
CA CYS A 234 7.54 -5.65 3.40
C CYS A 234 6.42 -4.67 2.99
N ALA A 235 6.75 -3.68 2.15
CA ALA A 235 5.76 -2.73 1.65
C ALA A 235 4.65 -3.41 0.85
N TYR A 236 5.03 -4.37 -0.01
CA TYR A 236 4.10 -5.08 -0.89
C TYR A 236 3.32 -6.17 -0.15
N LEU A 237 3.89 -6.82 0.87
CA LEU A 237 3.18 -7.74 1.76
C LEU A 237 2.03 -7.04 2.47
N GLY A 238 2.26 -5.82 3.00
CA GLY A 238 1.21 -5.03 3.64
C GLY A 238 0.05 -4.73 2.69
N LEU A 239 0.36 -4.44 1.41
CA LEU A 239 -0.64 -4.21 0.36
C LEU A 239 -1.49 -5.47 0.10
N VAL A 240 -0.85 -6.62 -0.11
CA VAL A 240 -1.55 -7.89 -0.37
C VAL A 240 -2.43 -8.28 0.83
N LEU A 241 -1.94 -8.11 2.05
CA LEU A 241 -2.72 -8.38 3.27
C LEU A 241 -3.91 -7.44 3.37
N TYR A 242 -3.73 -6.15 3.09
CA TYR A 242 -4.81 -5.18 3.11
C TYR A 242 -5.89 -5.46 2.06
N GLU A 243 -5.51 -5.77 0.82
CA GLU A 243 -6.44 -6.13 -0.27
C GLU A 243 -7.23 -7.41 0.04
N SER A 244 -6.64 -8.33 0.80
CA SER A 244 -7.31 -9.55 1.28
C SER A 244 -8.23 -9.34 2.50
N GLY A 245 -8.45 -8.09 2.93
CA GLY A 245 -9.28 -7.74 4.09
C GLY A 245 -8.59 -7.97 5.46
N ARG A 246 -7.30 -8.31 5.46
CA ARG A 246 -6.50 -8.60 6.67
C ARG A 246 -5.74 -7.36 7.14
N ALA A 247 -6.43 -6.23 7.28
CA ALA A 247 -5.84 -4.93 7.60
C ALA A 247 -5.02 -4.93 8.91
N GLY A 248 -5.42 -5.72 9.91
CA GLY A 248 -4.67 -5.86 11.17
C GLY A 248 -3.28 -6.50 10.98
N GLU A 249 -3.15 -7.42 10.02
CA GLU A 249 -1.87 -8.05 9.68
C GLU A 249 -1.00 -7.19 8.76
N ALA A 250 -1.61 -6.27 8.01
CA ALA A 250 -0.91 -5.34 7.12
C ALA A 250 -0.07 -4.28 7.86
N PHE A 251 -0.43 -3.97 9.11
CA PHE A 251 0.23 -2.91 9.89
C PHE A 251 1.72 -3.18 10.12
N GLU A 252 2.09 -4.40 10.53
CA GLU A 252 3.47 -4.74 10.87
C GLU A 252 4.43 -4.69 9.68
N PRO A 253 4.12 -5.29 8.51
CA PRO A 253 4.94 -5.15 7.31
C PRO A 253 5.11 -3.70 6.86
N TRP A 254 4.03 -2.88 6.88
CA TRP A 254 4.15 -1.47 6.54
C TRP A 254 4.97 -0.67 7.55
N ARG A 255 4.87 -1.00 8.84
CA ARG A 255 5.72 -0.40 9.87
C ARG A 255 7.20 -0.68 9.64
N ARG A 256 7.58 -1.93 9.35
CA ARG A 256 8.97 -2.32 9.05
C ARG A 256 9.48 -1.60 7.80
N ALA A 257 8.70 -1.58 6.72
CA ALA A 257 9.07 -0.89 5.49
C ALA A 257 9.20 0.63 5.71
N CYS A 258 8.30 1.25 6.48
CA CYS A 258 8.38 2.66 6.81
C CYS A 258 9.62 3.00 7.65
N GLN A 259 9.96 2.17 8.65
CA GLN A 259 11.19 2.32 9.44
C GLN A 259 12.46 2.18 8.59
N ALA A 260 12.41 1.34 7.55
CA ALA A 260 13.46 1.22 6.54
C ALA A 260 13.43 2.36 5.49
N GLY A 261 12.59 3.38 5.67
CA GLY A 261 12.53 4.58 4.83
C GLY A 261 11.69 4.44 3.57
N ASP A 262 10.76 3.48 3.49
CA ASP A 262 9.79 3.40 2.38
C ASP A 262 8.66 4.44 2.55
N PRO A 263 8.59 5.47 1.69
CA PRO A 263 7.64 6.56 1.86
C PRO A 263 6.18 6.11 1.65
N ALA A 264 5.95 5.18 0.72
CA ALA A 264 4.62 4.66 0.41
C ALA A 264 4.09 3.77 1.54
N ALA A 265 4.96 2.97 2.16
CA ALA A 265 4.62 2.20 3.36
C ALA A 265 4.31 3.11 4.55
N CYS A 266 5.06 4.19 4.75
CA CYS A 266 4.76 5.19 5.78
C CYS A 266 3.37 5.81 5.56
N ASN A 267 3.02 6.16 4.32
CA ASN A 267 1.69 6.66 4.00
C ASN A 267 0.61 5.61 4.29
N SER A 268 0.82 4.36 3.88
CA SER A 268 -0.13 3.26 4.06
C SER A 268 -0.37 2.94 5.55
N GLN A 269 0.69 2.93 6.35
CA GLN A 269 0.62 2.83 7.81
C GLN A 269 -0.16 4.01 8.41
N GLY A 270 0.09 5.24 7.94
CA GLY A 270 -0.61 6.45 8.38
C GLY A 270 -2.13 6.37 8.14
N VAL A 271 -2.56 5.82 7.00
CA VAL A 271 -3.98 5.61 6.70
C VAL A 271 -4.64 4.64 7.69
N LEU A 272 -3.97 3.55 8.06
CA LEU A 272 -4.48 2.62 9.08
C LEU A 272 -4.57 3.29 10.46
N LEU A 273 -3.51 3.99 10.87
CA LEU A 273 -3.48 4.72 12.15
C LEU A 273 -4.57 5.78 12.24
N GLN A 274 -4.85 6.49 11.15
CA GLN A 274 -5.92 7.48 11.09
C GLN A 274 -7.29 6.83 11.26
N ARG A 275 -7.54 5.68 10.60
CA ARG A 275 -8.79 4.91 10.76
C ARG A 275 -8.98 4.40 12.17
N ASP A 276 -7.90 3.98 12.82
CA ASP A 276 -7.91 3.52 14.22
C ASP A 276 -8.00 4.68 15.23
N GLY A 277 -8.09 5.93 14.77
CA GLY A 277 -8.18 7.12 15.62
C GLY A 277 -6.86 7.55 16.28
N ARG A 278 -5.74 6.91 15.91
CA ARG A 278 -4.39 7.18 16.44
C ARG A 278 -3.75 8.37 15.73
N MET A 279 -4.38 9.54 15.84
CA MET A 279 -4.08 10.72 15.03
C MET A 279 -2.63 11.21 15.12
N SER A 280 -2.03 11.23 16.31
CA SER A 280 -0.64 11.68 16.49
C SER A 280 0.36 10.77 15.78
N GLU A 281 0.10 9.46 15.80
CA GLU A 281 0.95 8.47 15.12
C GLU A 281 0.72 8.50 13.61
N ALA A 282 -0.53 8.71 13.18
CA ALA A 282 -0.86 8.93 11.77
C ALA A 282 -0.14 10.16 11.22
N GLU A 283 -0.10 11.27 11.97
CA GLU A 283 0.63 12.48 11.55
C GLU A 283 2.13 12.23 11.43
N ALA A 284 2.71 11.48 12.37
CA ALA A 284 4.13 11.11 12.30
C ALA A 284 4.43 10.25 11.06
N ALA A 285 3.59 9.27 10.77
CA ALA A 285 3.72 8.40 9.61
C ALA A 285 3.55 9.17 8.29
N PHE A 286 2.53 10.04 8.18
CA PHE A 286 2.35 10.88 6.99
C PHE A 286 3.48 11.91 6.81
N ARG A 287 4.06 12.40 7.89
CA ARG A 287 5.25 13.26 7.82
C ARG A 287 6.46 12.52 7.28
N ALA A 288 6.74 11.32 7.81
CA ALA A 288 7.82 10.49 7.29
C ALA A 288 7.62 10.15 5.80
N ALA A 289 6.38 9.87 5.39
CA ALA A 289 6.04 9.67 3.98
C ALA A 289 6.32 10.91 3.12
N CYS A 290 5.89 12.09 3.60
CA CYS A 290 6.07 13.35 2.89
C CYS A 290 7.53 13.78 2.77
N ASP A 291 8.29 13.67 3.86
CA ASP A 291 9.73 13.96 3.88
C ASP A 291 10.50 13.00 2.95
N GLY A 292 9.99 11.77 2.80
CA GLY A 292 10.46 10.78 1.82
C GLY A 292 9.99 11.00 0.38
N GLY A 293 9.23 12.07 0.10
CA GLY A 293 8.76 12.43 -1.24
C GLY A 293 7.47 11.75 -1.71
N ASP A 294 6.73 11.07 -0.83
CA ASP A 294 5.41 10.53 -1.17
C ASP A 294 4.35 11.65 -1.21
N GLU A 295 3.91 12.02 -2.41
CA GLU A 295 2.93 13.08 -2.62
C GLU A 295 1.58 12.81 -1.93
N LEU A 296 1.19 11.53 -1.82
CA LEU A 296 -0.03 11.14 -1.12
C LEU A 296 0.14 11.30 0.39
N GLY A 297 1.28 10.93 0.93
CA GLY A 297 1.69 11.18 2.31
C GLY A 297 1.68 12.67 2.64
N CYS A 298 2.21 13.52 1.75
CA CYS A 298 2.12 14.97 1.91
C CYS A 298 0.68 15.47 1.92
N ARG A 299 -0.16 14.99 0.99
CA ARG A 299 -1.59 15.35 0.94
C ARG A 299 -2.36 14.84 2.15
N ASN A 300 -2.07 13.64 2.63
CA ASN A 300 -2.69 13.05 3.81
C ASN A 300 -2.22 13.75 5.09
N LEU A 301 -0.96 14.16 5.19
CA LEU A 301 -0.45 15.00 6.26
C LEU A 301 -1.17 16.35 6.28
N GLU A 302 -1.28 16.98 5.11
CA GLU A 302 -1.98 18.25 4.94
C GLU A 302 -3.47 18.10 5.28
N GLY A 303 -4.13 17.04 4.80
CA GLY A 303 -5.52 16.72 5.11
C GLY A 303 -5.75 16.38 6.58
N LEU A 304 -4.82 15.68 7.23
CA LEU A 304 -4.90 15.38 8.66
C LEU A 304 -4.74 16.65 9.51
N ARG A 305 -3.81 17.55 9.12
CA ARG A 305 -3.59 18.85 9.77
C ARG A 305 -4.71 19.86 9.50
N ARG A 306 -5.30 19.82 8.31
CA ARG A 306 -6.43 20.68 7.91
C ARG A 306 -7.78 20.16 8.41
N GLY A 307 -7.91 18.86 8.67
CA GLY A 307 -9.21 18.20 8.78
C GLY A 307 -9.88 18.00 7.40
N PRO A 308 -11.06 17.35 7.33
CA PRO A 308 -11.72 17.01 6.07
C PRO A 308 -11.97 18.24 5.17
N PRO A 309 -11.58 18.20 3.89
CA PRO A 309 -11.72 19.33 2.98
C PRO A 309 -13.17 19.58 2.59
N ALA A 310 -13.58 20.85 2.68
CA ALA A 310 -14.81 21.32 2.06
C ALA A 310 -14.68 21.33 0.52
N SER A 311 -15.73 20.93 -0.21
CA SER A 311 -15.75 20.83 -1.67
C SER A 311 -15.39 22.16 -2.33
N ARG A 312 -14.30 22.17 -3.11
CA ARG A 312 -13.78 23.35 -3.82
C ARG A 312 -14.42 23.44 -5.21
N ASP A 313 -15.27 24.44 -5.37
CA ASP A 313 -15.29 25.35 -6.52
C ASP A 313 -15.48 26.77 -5.95
N ALA A 314 -14.38 27.39 -5.50
CA ALA A 314 -14.17 28.84 -5.38
C ALA A 314 -12.86 29.10 -4.61
N GLU A 315 -11.97 29.87 -5.22
CA GLU A 315 -10.79 30.46 -4.58
C GLU A 315 -11.18 31.80 -3.86
N PRO A 316 -10.29 32.46 -3.10
CA PRO A 316 -10.11 32.27 -1.67
C PRO A 316 -10.35 33.55 -0.85
N GLN A 317 -11.23 33.51 0.16
CA GLN A 317 -11.14 34.37 1.35
C GLN A 317 -12.10 33.88 2.44
N ALA A 318 -11.56 33.59 3.64
CA ALA A 318 -12.26 33.48 4.92
C ALA A 318 -12.80 32.13 5.45
N ALA A 319 -12.25 30.97 5.07
CA ALA A 319 -12.51 29.74 5.86
C ALA A 319 -11.53 29.63 7.05
N ARG A 320 -11.81 30.38 8.13
CA ARG A 320 -11.36 29.97 9.47
C ARG A 320 -12.14 28.69 9.81
N THR A 321 -11.47 27.63 10.23
CA THR A 321 -12.14 26.43 10.78
C THR A 321 -12.93 26.86 12.01
N ILE A 322 -14.23 27.12 11.85
CA ILE A 322 -15.13 27.39 12.96
C ILE A 322 -15.40 26.05 13.62
N ALA A 323 -15.05 25.93 14.90
CA ALA A 323 -15.28 24.71 15.65
C ALA A 323 -16.78 24.40 15.73
N PHE A 324 -17.16 23.11 15.75
CA PHE A 324 -18.57 22.68 15.76
C PHE A 324 -19.36 23.21 16.98
N ASP A 325 -18.67 23.66 18.03
CA ASP A 325 -19.21 24.27 19.24
C ASP A 325 -19.23 25.81 19.22
N ASP A 326 -18.57 26.45 18.25
CA ASP A 326 -18.57 27.90 18.02
C ASP A 326 -19.84 28.33 17.25
N GLU A 327 -20.94 28.45 18.00
CA GLU A 327 -22.22 28.92 17.46
C GLU A 327 -22.12 30.31 16.82
N ALA A 328 -21.30 31.21 17.38
CA ALA A 328 -21.17 32.58 16.89
C ALA A 328 -20.47 32.61 15.52
N GLY A 329 -19.40 31.82 15.36
CA GLY A 329 -18.74 31.64 14.07
C GLY A 329 -19.67 31.00 13.04
N LEU A 330 -20.37 29.92 13.41
CA LEU A 330 -21.25 29.18 12.50
C LEU A 330 -22.41 30.06 12.03
N ARG A 331 -22.98 30.85 12.95
CA ARG A 331 -23.98 31.87 12.63
C ARG A 331 -23.43 32.93 11.69
N GLY A 332 -22.26 33.50 11.97
CA GLY A 332 -21.66 34.54 11.13
C GLY A 332 -21.39 34.08 9.70
N ALA A 333 -20.84 32.88 9.53
CA ALA A 333 -20.59 32.28 8.22
C ALA A 333 -21.91 31.89 7.50
N CYS A 334 -22.89 31.37 8.24
CA CYS A 334 -24.21 31.10 7.69
C CYS A 334 -24.90 32.38 7.22
N ASP A 335 -24.88 33.45 8.02
CA ASP A 335 -25.42 34.77 7.66
C ASP A 335 -24.70 35.31 6.42
N GLY A 336 -23.38 35.09 6.31
CA GLY A 336 -22.54 35.37 5.14
C GLY A 336 -22.84 34.52 3.90
N GLY A 337 -23.76 33.56 3.97
CA GLY A 337 -24.26 32.80 2.84
C GLY A 337 -23.62 31.43 2.63
N GLU A 338 -22.79 30.94 3.55
CA GLU A 338 -22.12 29.65 3.44
C GLU A 338 -23.07 28.48 3.81
N PRO A 339 -23.48 27.61 2.85
CA PRO A 339 -24.48 26.58 3.12
C PRO A 339 -24.04 25.53 4.14
N ARG A 340 -22.76 25.14 4.12
CA ARG A 340 -22.21 24.16 5.08
C ARG A 340 -22.13 24.72 6.50
N ALA A 341 -21.81 26.00 6.65
CA ALA A 341 -21.87 26.66 7.95
C ALA A 341 -23.33 26.73 8.47
N CYS A 342 -24.30 26.98 7.58
CA CYS A 342 -25.71 26.89 7.93
C CYS A 342 -26.13 25.48 8.35
N ALA A 343 -25.66 24.44 7.66
CA ALA A 343 -25.92 23.05 8.05
C ALA A 343 -25.30 22.71 9.41
N GLY A 344 -24.05 23.11 9.65
CA GLY A 344 -23.35 22.92 10.93
C GLY A 344 -24.03 23.66 12.07
N TRP A 345 -24.45 24.92 11.84
CA TRP A 345 -25.21 25.70 12.82
C TRP A 345 -26.54 25.03 13.17
N ALA A 346 -27.29 24.56 12.15
CA ALA A 346 -28.54 23.85 12.36
C ALA A 346 -28.35 22.56 13.17
N VAL A 347 -27.32 21.76 12.87
CA VAL A 347 -27.01 20.55 13.64
C VAL A 347 -26.63 20.88 15.09
N LEU A 348 -25.85 21.93 15.31
CA LEU A 348 -25.50 22.40 16.66
C LEU A 348 -26.76 22.81 17.46
N LEU A 349 -27.64 23.58 16.83
CA LEU A 349 -28.90 24.01 17.45
C LEU A 349 -29.82 22.82 17.74
N HIS A 350 -29.96 21.89 16.79
CA HIS A 350 -30.73 20.64 16.96
C HIS A 350 -30.19 19.80 18.13
N GLY A 351 -28.86 19.61 18.20
CA GLY A 351 -28.21 18.90 19.32
C GLY A 351 -28.42 19.57 20.68
N ARG A 352 -28.69 20.87 20.70
CA ARG A 352 -29.08 21.65 21.90
C ARG A 352 -30.59 21.70 22.15
N GLY A 353 -31.40 20.99 21.35
CA GLY A 353 -32.86 20.98 21.44
C GLY A 353 -33.53 22.28 20.97
N ARG A 354 -32.81 23.15 20.25
CA ARG A 354 -33.29 24.45 19.77
C ARG A 354 -33.81 24.35 18.33
N ASP A 355 -34.71 23.40 18.09
CA ASP A 355 -35.17 23.05 16.74
C ASP A 355 -35.88 24.18 16.00
N ALA A 356 -36.61 25.04 16.73
CA ALA A 356 -37.27 26.20 16.15
C ALA A 356 -36.25 27.22 15.58
N GLU A 357 -35.09 27.36 16.25
CA GLU A 357 -34.01 28.22 15.78
C GLU A 357 -33.18 27.54 14.68
N ALA A 358 -33.07 26.20 14.72
CA ALA A 358 -32.33 25.41 13.75
C ALA A 358 -32.98 25.38 12.36
N GLU A 359 -34.30 25.60 12.27
CA GLU A 359 -35.04 25.45 11.01
C GLU A 359 -34.59 26.45 9.94
N VAL A 360 -34.40 27.72 10.31
CA VAL A 360 -34.00 28.77 9.37
C VAL A 360 -32.63 28.46 8.71
N PRO A 361 -31.55 28.20 9.46
CA PRO A 361 -30.28 27.83 8.85
C PRO A 361 -30.35 26.47 8.12
N ALA A 362 -31.11 25.49 8.60
CA ALA A 362 -31.28 24.21 7.90
C ALA A 362 -31.98 24.38 6.54
N ARG A 363 -33.02 25.22 6.47
CA ARG A 363 -33.71 25.56 5.21
C ARG A 363 -32.78 26.29 4.26
N LYS A 364 -31.99 27.24 4.76
CA LYS A 364 -31.00 27.97 3.94
C LYS A 364 -29.96 27.01 3.33
N ALA A 365 -29.44 26.08 4.14
CA ALA A 365 -28.48 25.09 3.67
C ALA A 365 -29.09 24.15 2.61
N CYS A 366 -30.25 23.57 2.88
CA CYS A 366 -30.89 22.64 1.97
C CYS A 366 -31.42 23.31 0.68
N ALA A 367 -31.79 24.60 0.74
CA ALA A 367 -32.17 25.38 -0.45
C ALA A 367 -30.98 25.67 -1.38
N ALA A 368 -29.76 25.69 -0.83
CA ALA A 368 -28.52 25.75 -1.60
C ALA A 368 -28.06 24.38 -2.11
N ASP A 369 -28.93 23.36 -2.03
CA ASP A 369 -28.71 22.02 -2.55
C ASP A 369 -27.57 21.24 -1.86
N ASP A 370 -27.21 21.65 -0.65
CA ASP A 370 -26.24 20.98 0.21
C ASP A 370 -26.88 19.74 0.86
N ALA A 371 -26.29 18.56 0.62
CA ALA A 371 -26.83 17.29 1.10
C ALA A 371 -26.87 17.21 2.64
N ALA A 372 -25.81 17.68 3.32
CA ALA A 372 -25.75 17.74 4.78
C ALA A 372 -26.80 18.70 5.35
N GLY A 373 -26.99 19.87 4.71
CA GLY A 373 -28.07 20.80 5.01
C GLY A 373 -29.46 20.17 4.88
N CYS A 374 -29.67 19.34 3.86
CA CYS A 374 -30.93 18.61 3.70
C CYS A 374 -31.13 17.50 4.74
N VAL A 375 -30.07 16.77 5.13
CA VAL A 375 -30.13 15.84 6.26
C VAL A 375 -30.50 16.57 7.56
N ALA A 376 -29.84 17.71 7.83
CA ALA A 376 -30.10 18.55 9.00
C ALA A 376 -31.53 19.07 9.02
N LEU A 377 -32.05 19.55 7.88
CA LEU A 377 -33.43 20.03 7.78
C LEU A 377 -34.43 18.92 8.10
N GLY A 378 -34.25 17.72 7.57
CA GLY A 378 -35.13 16.59 7.91
C GLY A 378 -35.07 16.24 9.41
N ALA A 379 -33.88 16.28 10.03
CA ALA A 379 -33.73 16.03 11.46
C ALA A 379 -34.41 17.11 12.33
N VAL A 380 -34.26 18.39 11.95
CA VAL A 380 -34.90 19.52 12.62
C VAL A 380 -36.42 19.45 12.49
N LEU A 381 -36.94 19.15 11.29
CA LEU A 381 -38.39 19.00 11.06
C LEU A 381 -38.97 17.86 11.89
N ARG A 382 -38.25 16.74 12.01
CA ARG A 382 -38.63 15.66 12.93
C ARG A 382 -38.64 16.12 14.38
N GLY A 383 -37.62 16.86 14.82
CA GLY A 383 -37.56 17.43 16.18
C GLY A 383 -38.73 18.38 16.49
N LEU A 384 -39.20 19.12 15.48
CA LEU A 384 -40.40 19.95 15.53
C LEU A 384 -41.73 19.16 15.46
N GLY A 385 -41.69 17.84 15.35
CA GLY A 385 -42.88 16.99 15.16
C GLY A 385 -43.52 17.09 13.77
N ARG A 386 -42.82 17.67 12.79
CA ARG A 386 -43.26 17.88 11.40
C ARG A 386 -42.66 16.82 10.47
N GLU A 387 -42.78 15.55 10.86
CA GLU A 387 -42.12 14.42 10.16
C GLU A 387 -42.52 14.29 8.70
N ALA A 388 -43.77 14.61 8.33
CA ALA A 388 -44.24 14.59 6.95
C ALA A 388 -43.44 15.55 6.04
N GLU A 389 -42.94 16.67 6.57
CA GLU A 389 -42.12 17.61 5.81
C GLU A 389 -40.67 17.15 5.66
N ALA A 390 -40.22 16.16 6.43
CA ALA A 390 -38.85 15.65 6.40
C ALA A 390 -38.58 14.71 5.21
N GLU A 391 -39.63 14.19 4.56
CA GLU A 391 -39.50 13.30 3.40
C GLU A 391 -38.77 13.97 2.23
N ALA A 392 -39.23 15.16 1.83
CA ALA A 392 -38.64 15.90 0.71
C ALA A 392 -37.14 16.25 0.89
N PRO A 393 -36.68 16.79 2.04
CA PRO A 393 -35.26 17.07 2.23
C PRO A 393 -34.42 15.78 2.34
N TRP A 394 -34.88 14.71 3.00
CA TRP A 394 -34.13 13.45 2.98
C TRP A 394 -34.10 12.77 1.61
N GLY A 395 -35.15 12.92 0.80
CA GLY A 395 -35.16 12.56 -0.62
C GLY A 395 -34.07 13.26 -1.40
N ARG A 396 -34.00 14.60 -1.32
CA ARG A 396 -32.93 15.38 -1.98
C ARG A 396 -31.53 14.98 -1.53
N ALA A 397 -31.34 14.73 -0.23
CA ALA A 397 -30.05 14.24 0.28
C ALA A 397 -29.70 12.87 -0.31
N CYS A 398 -30.66 11.94 -0.34
CA CYS A 398 -30.46 10.59 -0.88
C CYS A 398 -30.16 10.59 -2.39
N ASP A 399 -30.84 11.43 -3.17
CA ASP A 399 -30.58 11.55 -4.60
C ASP A 399 -29.19 12.12 -4.92
N ARG A 400 -28.57 12.80 -3.95
CA ARG A 400 -27.16 13.24 -4.01
C ARG A 400 -26.15 12.21 -3.50
N GLY A 401 -26.61 11.01 -3.14
CA GLY A 401 -25.76 9.94 -2.64
C GLY A 401 -25.42 10.03 -1.16
N ASP A 402 -26.09 10.90 -0.38
CA ASP A 402 -25.90 10.92 1.07
C ASP A 402 -26.61 9.72 1.70
N LEU A 403 -25.80 8.78 2.21
CA LEU A 403 -26.28 7.51 2.76
C LEU A 403 -27.11 7.70 4.04
N VAL A 404 -26.81 8.73 4.84
CA VAL A 404 -27.58 9.05 6.06
C VAL A 404 -28.95 9.59 5.69
N GLY A 405 -29.02 10.42 4.65
CA GLY A 405 -30.27 10.88 4.03
C GLY A 405 -31.10 9.71 3.50
N CYS A 406 -30.47 8.78 2.76
CA CYS A 406 -31.13 7.57 2.28
C CYS A 406 -31.67 6.70 3.43
N ARG A 407 -30.86 6.43 4.45
CA ARG A 407 -31.30 5.68 5.64
C ARG A 407 -32.45 6.37 6.36
N ASN A 408 -32.36 7.67 6.60
CA ASN A 408 -33.41 8.40 7.32
C ASN A 408 -34.72 8.45 6.54
N LEU A 409 -34.66 8.61 5.21
CA LEU A 409 -35.83 8.48 4.34
C LEU A 409 -36.43 7.08 4.43
N GLY A 410 -35.59 6.05 4.37
CA GLY A 410 -36.00 4.65 4.54
C GLY A 410 -36.72 4.39 5.86
N ILE A 411 -36.16 4.88 6.97
CA ILE A 411 -36.78 4.79 8.30
C ILE A 411 -38.15 5.50 8.33
N LEU A 412 -38.24 6.71 7.75
CA LEU A 412 -39.49 7.48 7.71
C LEU A 412 -40.58 6.72 6.95
N LEU A 413 -40.26 6.23 5.75
CA LEU A 413 -41.19 5.50 4.90
C LEU A 413 -41.60 4.16 5.53
N HIS A 414 -40.67 3.43 6.12
CA HIS A 414 -40.94 2.18 6.84
C HIS A 414 -41.90 2.39 8.02
N ARG A 415 -41.67 3.43 8.84
CA ARG A 415 -42.57 3.79 9.96
C ARG A 415 -43.97 4.20 9.49
N ALA A 416 -44.06 4.78 8.30
CA ALA A 416 -45.32 5.11 7.65
C ALA A 416 -45.99 3.91 6.95
N ALA A 417 -45.44 2.69 7.10
CA ALA A 417 -45.88 1.47 6.41
C ALA A 417 -45.88 1.59 4.87
N ARG A 418 -44.98 2.43 4.33
CA ARG A 418 -44.74 2.63 2.89
C ARG A 418 -43.51 1.83 2.46
N ASP A 419 -43.50 0.53 2.78
CA ASP A 419 -42.32 -0.34 2.64
C ASP A 419 -41.80 -0.48 1.21
N ALA A 420 -42.72 -0.50 0.23
CA ALA A 420 -42.35 -0.55 -1.18
C ALA A 420 -41.55 0.68 -1.63
N GLU A 421 -41.87 1.85 -1.08
CA GLU A 421 -41.14 3.10 -1.36
C GLU A 421 -39.85 3.18 -0.54
N ALA A 422 -39.82 2.58 0.64
CA ALA A 422 -38.66 2.52 1.52
C ALA A 422 -37.53 1.64 0.96
N GLU A 423 -37.83 0.62 0.14
CA GLU A 423 -36.82 -0.34 -0.32
C GLU A 423 -35.67 0.35 -1.08
N THR A 424 -35.98 1.20 -2.05
CA THR A 424 -34.96 1.83 -2.90
C THR A 424 -33.94 2.67 -2.11
N PRO A 425 -34.35 3.63 -1.25
CA PRO A 425 -33.41 4.39 -0.44
C PRO A 425 -32.67 3.51 0.58
N CYS A 426 -33.33 2.53 1.21
CA CYS A 426 -32.67 1.58 2.10
C CYS A 426 -31.60 0.74 1.38
N ARG A 427 -31.88 0.31 0.15
CA ARG A 427 -30.95 -0.43 -0.70
C ARG A 427 -29.73 0.41 -1.07
N ARG A 428 -29.94 1.66 -1.51
CA ARG A 428 -28.84 2.63 -1.75
C ARG A 428 -27.96 2.83 -0.51
N ALA A 429 -28.58 3.00 0.67
CA ALA A 429 -27.83 3.15 1.92
C ALA A 429 -26.98 1.90 2.22
N CYS A 430 -27.57 0.71 2.15
CA CYS A 430 -26.88 -0.54 2.46
C CYS A 430 -25.76 -0.87 1.46
N GLU A 431 -26.04 -0.76 0.16
CA GLU A 431 -25.03 -1.00 -0.90
C GLU A 431 -23.91 0.05 -0.87
N GLY A 432 -24.19 1.26 -0.36
CA GLY A 432 -23.20 2.29 -0.07
C GLY A 432 -22.35 2.05 1.19
N GLY A 433 -22.59 0.96 1.94
CA GLY A 433 -21.83 0.60 3.12
C GLY A 433 -22.35 1.15 4.44
N ASP A 434 -23.56 1.72 4.47
CA ASP A 434 -24.19 2.14 5.73
C ASP A 434 -24.78 0.93 6.48
N ALA A 435 -24.09 0.47 7.54
CA ALA A 435 -24.48 -0.70 8.32
C ALA A 435 -25.91 -0.56 8.93
N ALA A 436 -26.26 0.61 9.45
CA ALA A 436 -27.61 0.89 9.96
C ALA A 436 -28.65 0.96 8.82
N GLY A 437 -28.23 1.35 7.62
CA GLY A 437 -29.01 1.29 6.39
C GLY A 437 -29.33 -0.15 6.00
N CYS A 438 -28.36 -1.07 6.12
CA CYS A 438 -28.61 -2.51 5.94
C CYS A 438 -29.59 -3.06 6.97
N THR A 439 -29.48 -2.70 8.24
CA THR A 439 -30.46 -3.09 9.26
C THR A 439 -31.86 -2.61 8.92
N THR A 440 -31.98 -1.34 8.49
CA THR A 440 -33.27 -0.76 8.07
C THR A 440 -33.83 -1.50 6.85
N LEU A 441 -32.98 -1.83 5.86
CA LEU A 441 -33.38 -2.61 4.69
C LEU A 441 -33.88 -4.01 5.09
N GLY A 442 -33.23 -4.66 6.05
CA GLY A 442 -33.68 -5.96 6.57
C GLY A 442 -35.11 -5.90 7.12
N GLY A 443 -35.44 -4.86 7.90
CA GLY A 443 -36.81 -4.63 8.40
C GLY A 443 -37.82 -4.39 7.27
N VAL A 444 -37.47 -3.58 6.28
CA VAL A 444 -38.30 -3.31 5.10
C VAL A 444 -38.54 -4.59 4.28
N LEU A 445 -37.50 -5.39 4.04
CA LEU A 445 -37.61 -6.65 3.29
C LEU A 445 -38.51 -7.67 3.99
N ARG A 446 -38.46 -7.76 5.34
CA ARG A 446 -39.40 -8.59 6.12
C ARG A 446 -40.84 -8.10 5.97
N ALA A 447 -41.07 -6.79 6.04
CA ALA A 447 -42.41 -6.22 5.84
C ALA A 447 -42.96 -6.49 4.43
N LEU A 448 -42.08 -6.56 3.42
CA LEU A 448 -42.41 -6.94 2.05
C LEU A 448 -42.51 -8.46 1.83
N GLY A 449 -42.23 -9.29 2.83
CA GLY A 449 -42.24 -10.76 2.73
C GLY A 449 -41.09 -11.36 1.91
N ARG A 450 -39.99 -10.62 1.71
CA ARG A 450 -38.82 -11.02 0.91
C ARG A 450 -37.75 -11.70 1.76
N GLU A 451 -38.15 -12.79 2.42
CA GLU A 451 -37.34 -13.50 3.44
C GLU A 451 -36.01 -14.07 2.88
N ASP A 452 -35.93 -14.31 1.58
CA ASP A 452 -34.74 -14.83 0.89
C ASP A 452 -33.53 -13.89 0.96
N GLU A 453 -33.77 -12.58 1.06
CA GLU A 453 -32.70 -11.57 1.11
C GLU A 453 -32.36 -11.10 2.54
N VAL A 454 -33.26 -11.30 3.50
CA VAL A 454 -33.19 -10.71 4.85
C VAL A 454 -31.93 -11.12 5.58
N VAL A 455 -31.60 -12.43 5.63
CA VAL A 455 -30.40 -12.93 6.32
C VAL A 455 -29.12 -12.32 5.75
N ARG A 456 -29.04 -12.20 4.42
CA ARG A 456 -27.85 -11.64 3.75
C ARG A 456 -27.67 -10.17 4.11
N VAL A 457 -28.73 -9.38 4.05
CA VAL A 457 -28.70 -7.94 4.34
C VAL A 457 -28.43 -7.67 5.83
N LEU A 458 -29.07 -8.41 6.74
CA LEU A 458 -28.83 -8.26 8.18
C LEU A 458 -27.41 -8.71 8.57
N ARG A 459 -26.84 -9.69 7.86
CA ARG A 459 -25.43 -10.06 8.03
C ARG A 459 -24.49 -8.92 7.65
N LEU A 460 -24.74 -8.20 6.55
CA LEU A 460 -23.98 -6.99 6.20
C LEU A 460 -24.08 -5.91 7.28
N GLY A 461 -25.28 -5.67 7.82
CA GLY A 461 -25.46 -4.73 8.94
C GLY A 461 -24.68 -5.14 10.19
N CYS A 462 -24.73 -6.42 10.55
CA CYS A 462 -24.02 -6.95 11.71
C CYS A 462 -22.49 -6.93 11.56
N ASP A 463 -21.99 -7.36 10.40
CA ASP A 463 -20.56 -7.36 10.07
C ASP A 463 -20.02 -5.91 10.00
N GLY A 464 -20.85 -4.97 9.55
CA GLY A 464 -20.59 -3.53 9.57
C GLY A 464 -20.67 -2.87 10.95
N GLY A 465 -20.91 -3.64 12.02
CA GLY A 465 -20.87 -3.16 13.40
C GLY A 465 -22.18 -2.55 13.92
N ASP A 466 -23.29 -2.68 13.21
CA ASP A 466 -24.58 -2.25 13.74
C ASP A 466 -25.15 -3.28 14.72
N ARG A 467 -25.22 -2.89 16.00
CA ARG A 467 -25.73 -3.74 17.09
C ARG A 467 -27.17 -4.20 16.87
N ALA A 468 -28.02 -3.36 16.27
CA ALA A 468 -29.41 -3.71 15.99
C ALA A 468 -29.48 -4.75 14.87
N GLY A 469 -28.66 -4.60 13.82
CA GLY A 469 -28.50 -5.58 12.75
C GLY A 469 -28.08 -6.96 13.26
N CYS A 470 -27.13 -7.03 14.19
CA CYS A 470 -26.75 -8.31 14.80
C CYS A 470 -27.88 -8.94 15.62
N ARG A 471 -28.64 -8.15 16.36
CA ARG A 471 -29.80 -8.65 17.12
C ARG A 471 -30.90 -9.16 16.19
N ASP A 472 -31.24 -8.40 15.15
CA ASP A 472 -32.29 -8.76 14.21
C ASP A 472 -31.88 -10.00 13.38
N LEU A 473 -30.60 -10.10 13.00
CA LEU A 473 -30.03 -11.29 12.37
C LEU A 473 -30.21 -12.52 13.26
N ALA A 474 -29.96 -12.39 14.56
CA ALA A 474 -30.12 -13.51 15.49
C ALA A 474 -31.56 -14.02 15.56
N VAL A 475 -32.55 -13.11 15.56
CA VAL A 475 -33.97 -13.46 15.55
C VAL A 475 -34.31 -14.25 14.27
N VAL A 476 -33.90 -13.74 13.11
CA VAL A 476 -34.21 -14.39 11.82
C VAL A 476 -33.52 -15.76 11.71
N LEU A 477 -32.30 -15.90 12.22
CA LEU A 477 -31.60 -17.20 12.23
C LEU A 477 -32.24 -18.21 13.18
N ASP A 478 -32.76 -17.79 14.34
CA ASP A 478 -33.53 -18.68 15.22
C ASP A 478 -34.83 -19.15 14.54
N GLU A 479 -35.56 -18.24 13.89
CA GLU A 479 -36.78 -18.56 13.13
C GLU A 479 -36.49 -19.56 11.99
N ALA A 480 -35.32 -19.46 11.36
CA ALA A 480 -34.84 -20.39 10.34
C ALA A 480 -34.27 -21.71 10.91
N GLY A 481 -34.18 -21.87 12.24
CA GLY A 481 -33.64 -23.05 12.90
C GLY A 481 -32.10 -23.11 12.95
N ASP A 482 -31.38 -22.05 12.56
CA ASP A 482 -29.93 -21.94 12.69
C ASP A 482 -29.52 -21.42 14.07
N ALA A 483 -29.67 -22.28 15.09
CA ALA A 483 -29.34 -21.96 16.47
C ALA A 483 -27.86 -21.56 16.66
N ARG A 484 -26.94 -22.08 15.83
CA ARG A 484 -25.51 -21.76 15.92
C ARG A 484 -25.23 -20.37 15.37
N GLY A 485 -25.77 -20.04 14.20
CA GLY A 485 -25.66 -18.72 13.60
C GLY A 485 -26.32 -17.66 14.48
N ALA A 486 -27.50 -17.95 15.02
CA ALA A 486 -28.21 -17.05 15.93
C ALA A 486 -27.40 -16.77 17.21
N ALA A 487 -26.80 -17.80 17.81
CA ALA A 487 -25.92 -17.61 18.97
C ALA A 487 -24.67 -16.79 18.64
N ALA A 488 -24.10 -16.93 17.44
CA ALA A 488 -22.98 -16.11 16.99
C ALA A 488 -23.37 -14.64 16.82
N ALA A 489 -24.52 -14.37 16.18
CA ALA A 489 -25.06 -13.03 16.00
C ALA A 489 -25.39 -12.36 17.35
N ARG A 490 -25.97 -13.08 18.33
CA ARG A 490 -26.20 -12.59 19.70
C ARG A 490 -24.91 -12.21 20.42
N ARG A 491 -23.87 -13.06 20.34
CA ARG A 491 -22.56 -12.74 20.93
C ARG A 491 -21.98 -11.47 20.33
N ARG A 492 -22.06 -11.33 19.00
CA ARG A 492 -21.60 -10.13 18.32
C ARG A 492 -22.39 -8.88 18.73
N ALA A 493 -23.71 -8.98 18.85
CA ALA A 493 -24.53 -7.87 19.35
C ALA A 493 -24.14 -7.46 20.78
N CYS A 494 -23.83 -8.44 21.65
CA CYS A 494 -23.35 -8.18 23.01
C CYS A 494 -21.97 -7.49 23.02
N GLU A 495 -21.03 -7.91 22.17
CA GLU A 495 -19.73 -7.25 22.00
C GLU A 495 -19.89 -5.79 21.55
N LEU A 496 -20.91 -5.51 20.74
CA LEU A 496 -21.27 -4.16 20.28
C LEU A 496 -22.12 -3.37 21.31
N GLY A 497 -22.28 -3.89 22.52
CA GLY A 497 -22.93 -3.20 23.64
C GLY A 497 -24.45 -3.38 23.72
N ASP A 498 -25.06 -4.35 23.04
CA ASP A 498 -26.47 -4.70 23.22
C ASP A 498 -26.67 -5.57 24.47
N ALA A 499 -26.97 -4.94 25.60
CA ALA A 499 -27.13 -5.61 26.89
C ALA A 499 -28.20 -6.73 26.88
N GLY A 500 -29.26 -6.58 26.08
CA GLY A 500 -30.32 -7.59 25.95
C GLY A 500 -29.81 -8.89 25.33
N SER A 501 -28.86 -8.81 24.40
CA SER A 501 -28.26 -9.97 23.74
C SER A 501 -27.20 -10.68 24.60
N CYS A 502 -26.73 -10.08 25.68
CA CYS A 502 -25.71 -10.67 26.56
C CYS A 502 -26.27 -11.76 27.51
N ALA A 503 -27.58 -11.80 27.74
CA ALA A 503 -28.22 -12.66 28.75
C ALA A 503 -28.61 -14.07 28.24
N SER A 504 -28.43 -14.35 26.95
CA SER A 504 -28.90 -15.57 26.27
C SER A 504 -27.81 -16.66 26.14
N ARG A 505 -26.95 -16.79 27.16
CA ARG A 505 -25.89 -17.81 27.23
C ARG A 505 -26.42 -19.23 27.38
#